data_AF-A0A7X5WU13-F1
#
_entry.id   AF-A0A7X5WU13-F1
#
_cell.length_a   1.000
_cell.length_b   1.000
_cell.length_c   1.000
_cell.angle_alpha   90.00
_cell.angle_beta   90.00
_cell.angle_gamma   90.00
#
_symmetry.space_group_name_H-M   'P 1'
#
loop_
_entity.id
_entity.type
_entity.pdbx_description
1 polymer ?
#
loop_
_entity_poly.entity_id
_entity_poly.type
_entity_poly.pdbx_seq_one_letter_code
_entity_poly.pdbx_strand_id
1 'polypeptide(L)' 'AVVRTTGRTGVEMEAMTAVSVAALACYDMVKGVERGVVVGPIRLLRKSGGRSGTWEA' A
#
# COMPACT_ATOMS: atom_id res chain seq x y z
N ALA A 1 -4.20 1.69 0.51
CA ALA A 1 -5.24 0.66 0.58
C ALA A 1 -5.55 0.38 2.06
N VAL A 2 -6.76 -0.03 2.38
CA VAL A 2 -7.14 -0.44 3.74
C VAL A 2 -7.33 -1.96 3.76
N VAL A 3 -6.59 -2.65 4.62
CA VAL A 3 -6.68 -4.10 4.81
C VAL A 3 -7.01 -4.39 6.26
N ARG A 4 -7.85 -5.40 6.50
CA ARG A 4 -8.25 -5.85 7.82
C ARG A 4 -8.17 -7.37 7.87
N THR A 5 -7.75 -7.90 9.01
CA THR A 5 -7.73 -9.35 9.27
C THR A 5 -7.93 -9.62 10.75
N THR A 6 -8.25 -10.87 11.08
CA THR A 6 -8.16 -11.43 12.42
C THR A 6 -6.98 -12.40 12.45
N GLY A 7 -5.86 -11.99 13.05
CA GLY A 7 -4.63 -12.77 13.05
C GLY A 7 -3.62 -12.32 14.10
N ARG A 8 -2.53 -13.08 14.25
CA ARG A 8 -1.46 -12.79 15.22
C ARG A 8 -0.49 -11.71 14.74
N THR A 9 -0.47 -11.42 13.45
CA THR A 9 0.42 -10.45 12.79
C THR A 9 -0.40 -9.31 12.19
N GLY A 10 0.24 -8.14 12.06
CA GLY A 10 -0.35 -7.02 11.34
C GLY A 10 -0.44 -7.28 9.84
N VAL A 11 -1.14 -6.38 9.14
CA VAL A 11 -1.37 -6.42 7.69
C VAL A 11 -0.79 -5.21 6.95
N GLU A 12 0.32 -4.66 7.48
CA GLU A 12 1.01 -3.51 6.90
C GLU A 12 1.51 -3.85 5.48
N MET A 13 2.03 -5.07 5.29
CA MET A 13 2.58 -5.52 4.02
C MET A 13 1.50 -5.73 2.96
N GLU A 14 0.33 -6.24 3.34
CA GLU A 14 -0.82 -6.44 2.46
C GLU A 14 -1.36 -5.08 1.99
N ALA A 15 -1.44 -4.11 2.89
CA ALA A 15 -1.88 -2.76 2.55
C ALA A 15 -0.89 -2.05 1.59
N MET A 16 0.42 -2.17 1.83
CA MET A 16 1.44 -1.57 0.97
C MET A 16 1.54 -2.31 -0.37
N THR A 17 1.53 -3.64 -0.37
CA THR A 17 1.55 -4.46 -1.59
C THR A 17 0.34 -4.18 -2.48
N ALA A 18 -0.85 -4.09 -1.90
CA ALA A 18 -2.06 -3.77 -2.66
C ALA A 18 -1.96 -2.42 -3.38
N VAL A 19 -1.41 -1.39 -2.73
CA VAL A 19 -1.16 -0.08 -3.37
C VAL A 19 -0.09 -0.19 -4.45
N SER A 20 1.01 -0.89 -4.18
CA SER A 20 2.09 -1.08 -5.16
C SER A 20 1.58 -1.73 -6.44
N VAL A 21 0.82 -2.83 -6.33
CA VAL A 21 0.28 -3.53 -7.50
C VAL A 21 -0.74 -2.65 -8.22
N ALA A 22 -1.63 -1.96 -7.51
CA ALA A 22 -2.58 -1.04 -8.13
C ALA A 22 -1.88 0.10 -8.88
N ALA A 23 -0.83 0.67 -8.30
CA ALA A 23 -0.05 1.73 -8.95
C ALA A 23 0.71 1.23 -10.18
N LEU A 24 1.27 0.01 -10.12
CA LEU A 24 1.89 -0.64 -11.28
C LEU A 24 0.88 -0.94 -12.39
N ALA A 25 -0.34 -1.37 -12.04
CA ALA A 25 -1.41 -1.53 -13.00
C ALA A 25 -1.80 -0.20 -13.66
N CYS A 26 -1.82 0.90 -12.89
CA CYS A 26 -2.02 2.24 -13.47
C CYS A 26 -0.90 2.63 -14.42
N TYR A 27 0.36 2.40 -14.04
CA TYR A 27 1.50 2.60 -14.94
C TYR A 27 1.35 1.79 -16.23
N ASP A 28 0.93 0.52 -16.13
CA ASP A 28 0.73 -0.36 -17.27
C ASP A 28 -0.26 0.21 -18.29
N MET A 29 -1.35 0.83 -17.83
CA MET A 29 -2.35 1.44 -18.69
C MET A 29 -1.88 2.73 -19.37
N VAL A 30 -1.01 3.52 -18.73
CA VAL A 30 -0.60 4.84 -19.22
C VAL A 30 0.76 4.87 -19.93
N LYS A 31 1.59 3.83 -19.76
CA LYS A 31 2.97 3.76 -20.31
C LYS A 31 3.06 3.91 -21.83
N GLY A 32 1.94 3.69 -22.55
CA GLY A 32 1.87 3.89 -23.99
C GLY A 32 1.81 5.38 -24.39
N VAL A 33 1.33 6.24 -23.50
CA VAL A 33 1.17 7.69 -23.72
C VAL A 33 2.31 8.47 -23.06
N GLU A 34 2.64 8.15 -21.81
CA GLU A 34 3.70 8.79 -21.04
C GLU A 34 4.59 7.72 -20.40
N ARG A 35 5.90 7.74 -20.70
CA ARG A 35 6.88 6.76 -20.21
C ARG A 35 7.63 7.23 -18.96
N GLY A 36 7.60 8.52 -18.67
CA GLY A 36 8.21 9.14 -17.50
C GLY A 36 7.35 9.07 -16.23
N VAL A 37 6.24 8.33 -16.23
CA VAL A 37 5.39 8.18 -15.04
C VAL A 37 6.19 7.53 -13.92
N VAL A 38 6.22 8.17 -12.76
CA VAL A 38 6.88 7.66 -11.55
C VAL A 38 5.81 7.20 -10.57
N VAL A 39 5.95 5.98 -10.07
CA VAL A 39 5.14 5.48 -8.94
C VAL A 39 5.82 5.88 -7.63
N GLY A 40 5.14 6.68 -6.80
CA GLY A 40 5.54 6.87 -5.40
C GLY A 40 5.36 8.29 -4.85
N PRO A 41 5.69 8.50 -3.55
CA PRO A 41 6.14 7.50 -2.58
C PRO A 41 4.98 6.63 -2.04
N ILE A 42 5.28 5.36 -1.69
CA ILE A 42 4.34 4.46 -1.01
C ILE A 42 4.72 4.40 0.47
N ARG A 43 3.77 4.74 1.36
CA ARG A 43 3.98 4.70 2.81
C ARG A 43 2.73 4.21 3.54
N LEU A 44 2.94 3.63 4.72
CA LEU A 44 1.87 3.32 5.66
C LEU A 44 1.36 4.63 6.29
N LEU A 45 0.04 4.82 6.36
CA LEU A 45 -0.56 6.01 6.99
C LEU A 45 -1.08 5.74 8.40
N ARG A 46 -1.62 4.54 8.62
CA ARG A 46 -2.18 4.12 9.89
C ARG A 46 -2.14 2.61 10.01
N LYS A 47 -1.87 2.11 11.20
CA LYS A 47 -2.18 0.72 11.59
C LYS A 47 -2.75 0.68 13.00
N SER A 48 -3.54 -0.34 13.30
CA SER A 48 -4.10 -0.53 14.64
C SER A 48 -4.16 -2.02 14.96
N GLY A 49 -3.70 -2.40 16.15
CA GLY A 49 -3.70 -3.77 16.65
C GLY A 49 -2.31 -4.30 16.98
N GLY A 50 -2.27 -5.47 17.61
CA GLY A 50 -1.02 -6.06 18.10
C GLY A 50 -0.43 -5.30 19.30
N ARG A 51 0.77 -5.72 19.74
CA ARG A 51 1.43 -5.16 20.92
C ARG A 51 1.74 -3.66 20.78
N SER A 52 2.02 -3.19 19.56
CA SER A 52 2.34 -1.80 19.29
C SER A 52 1.13 -0.86 19.33
N GLY A 53 -0.10 -1.39 19.44
CA GLY A 53 -1.32 -0.57 19.46
C GLY A 53 -1.58 0.15 18.14
N THR A 54 -2.06 1.40 18.23
CA THR A 54 -2.32 2.25 17.07
C THR A 54 -1.10 3.10 16.75
N TRP A 55 -0.73 3.14 15.47
CA TRP A 55 0.29 4.03 14.92
C TRP A 55 -0.32 4.83 13.77
N GLU A 56 0.10 6.09 13.65
CA GLU A 56 -0.34 7.05 12.64
C GLU A 56 0.84 7.96 12.23
N ALA A 57 0.91 8.30 10.94
CA ALA A 57 2.04 8.95 10.27
C ALA A 57 1.94 10.47 10.17
#